data_AF-A0A5S9NGM6-F1
#
_entry.id   AF-A0A5S9NGM6-F1
#
_cell.length_a   1.000
_cell.length_b   1.000
_cell.length_c   1.000
_cell.angle_alpha   90.00
_cell.angle_beta   90.00
_cell.angle_gamma   90.00
#
_symmetry.space_group_name_H-M   'P 1'
#
loop_
_entity.id
_entity.type
_entity.pdbx_description
1 polymer ?
#
loop_
_entity_poly.entity_id
_entity_poly.type
_entity_poly.pdbx_seq_one_letter_code
_entity_poly.pdbx_strand_id
1 'polypeptide(L)'
;MSRISAATLVALGLALPSLEGTPAAAASFDCGRTRTPDERAVCATPALSALDSEMGALWYAYSRFPLLMGASGARRDDAQAFLTARGACGADAACLARLYEARIATLKEQVASAIGNLARQADADAPPAPPAPQPVIDRIAAFGRQCRELGGTLKGNAAPETMTGDLDRDGRPDYVLNSANLRCEGAATAFCANDGCTVAIALSSAGYAPLDLRGANPTLAQEGDATTLALWVDRFACDGAKPGDACWSTWRWDGSALKASLAVHPQ
;
A
#
# COMPACT_ATOMS: atom_id res chain seq x y z
N MET A 1 -64.68 34.23 52.62
CA MET A 1 -63.27 34.26 53.07
C MET A 1 -62.51 33.17 52.34
N SER A 2 -61.37 33.55 51.77
CA SER A 2 -60.59 32.90 50.70
C SER A 2 -60.34 31.38 50.85
N ARG A 3 -60.43 30.64 49.73
CA ARG A 3 -59.75 29.35 49.54
C ARG A 3 -59.14 29.30 48.14
N ILE A 4 -57.81 29.32 48.12
CA ILE A 4 -56.94 29.19 46.96
C ILE A 4 -56.93 27.70 46.56
N SER A 5 -57.35 27.38 45.34
CA SER A 5 -57.28 26.00 44.80
C SER A 5 -55.96 25.78 44.07
N ALA A 6 -55.31 24.68 44.44
CA ALA A 6 -54.01 24.22 43.96
C ALA A 6 -53.98 23.95 42.45
N ALA A 7 -52.90 24.35 41.79
CA ALA A 7 -52.61 24.04 40.41
C ALA A 7 -52.09 22.59 40.28
N THR A 8 -52.81 21.79 39.48
CA THR A 8 -52.46 20.41 39.14
C THR A 8 -51.28 20.38 38.17
N LEU A 9 -50.13 19.86 38.61
CA LEU A 9 -48.97 19.57 37.76
C LEU A 9 -49.22 18.27 36.97
N VAL A 10 -49.44 18.40 35.66
CA VAL A 10 -49.47 17.27 34.73
C VAL A 10 -48.03 16.87 34.40
N ALA A 11 -47.60 15.71 34.88
CA ALA A 11 -46.32 15.11 34.52
C ALA A 11 -46.45 14.44 33.14
N LEU A 12 -45.94 15.11 32.10
CA LEU A 12 -45.86 14.59 30.74
C LEU A 12 -44.60 13.70 30.62
N GLY A 13 -44.80 12.38 30.66
CA GLY A 13 -43.74 11.40 30.45
C GLY A 13 -43.20 11.48 29.01
N LEU A 14 -41.95 11.93 28.85
CA LEU A 14 -41.21 11.82 27.60
C LEU A 14 -40.82 10.35 27.38
N ALA A 15 -41.58 9.66 26.54
CA ALA A 15 -41.13 8.41 25.93
C ALA A 15 -40.04 8.75 24.90
N LEU A 16 -38.79 8.40 25.20
CA LEU A 16 -37.69 8.43 24.25
C LEU A 16 -37.92 7.32 23.21
N PRO A 17 -38.07 7.63 21.90
CA PRO A 17 -38.02 6.61 20.87
C PRO A 17 -36.61 6.03 20.86
N SER A 18 -36.51 4.71 21.02
CA SER A 18 -35.25 3.99 20.78
C SER A 18 -34.95 4.09 19.30
N LEU A 19 -33.94 4.89 18.92
CA LEU A 19 -33.35 4.80 17.60
C LEU A 19 -32.60 3.47 17.55
N GLU A 20 -33.27 2.43 17.06
CA GLU A 20 -32.60 1.26 16.53
C GLU A 20 -31.86 1.72 15.26
N GLY A 21 -30.61 2.15 15.43
CA GLY A 21 -29.71 2.42 14.32
C GLY A 21 -29.53 1.12 13.55
N THR A 22 -30.12 1.03 12.36
CA THR A 22 -29.73 0.01 11.40
C THR A 22 -28.23 0.17 11.16
N PRO A 23 -27.43 -0.91 11.29
CA PRO A 23 -26.02 -0.83 10.95
C PRO A 23 -25.94 -0.30 9.52
N ALA A 24 -25.10 0.72 9.30
CA ALA A 24 -24.85 1.23 7.97
C ALA A 24 -24.30 0.07 7.12
N ALA A 25 -25.18 -0.58 6.37
CA ALA A 25 -24.82 -1.58 5.38
C ALA A 25 -24.08 -0.83 4.27
N ALA A 26 -22.75 -0.89 4.32
CA ALA A 26 -21.90 -0.40 3.24
C ALA A 26 -21.93 -1.46 2.13
N ALA A 27 -23.06 -1.60 1.45
CA ALA A 27 -23.09 -2.25 0.15
C ALA A 27 -22.62 -1.23 -0.89
N SER A 28 -22.09 -1.69 -2.02
CA SER A 28 -21.69 -0.84 -3.14
C SER A 28 -22.88 -0.17 -3.87
N PHE A 29 -24.11 -0.42 -3.41
CA PHE A 29 -25.36 0.11 -3.95
C PHE A 29 -26.33 0.55 -2.82
N ASP A 30 -27.32 1.36 -3.18
CA ASP A 30 -28.31 1.91 -2.24
C ASP A 30 -29.31 0.83 -1.77
N CYS A 31 -29.10 0.32 -0.57
CA CYS A 31 -29.96 -0.67 0.07
C CYS A 31 -31.43 -0.23 0.20
N GLY A 32 -31.72 1.08 0.27
CA GLY A 32 -33.09 1.62 0.33
C GLY A 32 -33.85 1.54 -0.98
N ARG A 33 -33.18 1.20 -2.10
CA ARG A 33 -33.79 1.11 -3.44
C ARG A 33 -33.76 -0.30 -4.05
N THR A 34 -33.26 -1.29 -3.30
CA THR A 34 -33.09 -2.67 -3.78
C THR A 34 -34.41 -3.38 -4.00
N ARG A 35 -34.51 -4.17 -5.08
CA ARG A 35 -35.76 -4.85 -5.46
C ARG A 35 -35.61 -6.34 -5.69
N THR A 36 -34.39 -6.84 -5.91
CA THR A 36 -34.16 -8.26 -6.17
C THR A 36 -33.81 -9.04 -4.89
N PRO A 37 -34.08 -10.36 -4.84
CA PRO A 37 -33.80 -11.17 -3.65
C PRO A 37 -32.32 -11.21 -3.24
N ASP A 38 -31.40 -11.20 -4.20
CA ASP A 38 -29.95 -11.16 -3.97
C ASP A 38 -29.51 -9.84 -3.34
N GLU A 39 -29.97 -8.71 -3.88
CA GLU A 39 -29.65 -7.38 -3.33
C GLU A 39 -30.16 -7.21 -1.89
N ARG A 40 -31.36 -7.70 -1.60
CA ARG A 40 -31.89 -7.70 -0.23
C ARG A 40 -31.06 -8.56 0.71
N ALA A 41 -30.62 -9.75 0.26
CA ALA A 41 -29.79 -10.63 1.07
C ALA A 41 -28.41 -10.02 1.37
N VAL A 42 -27.81 -9.34 0.38
CA VAL A 42 -26.56 -8.59 0.55
C VAL A 42 -26.73 -7.47 1.58
N CYS A 43 -27.79 -6.67 1.47
CA CYS A 43 -28.05 -5.58 2.42
C CYS A 43 -28.39 -6.06 3.83
N ALA A 44 -29.08 -7.19 3.96
CA ALA A 44 -29.49 -7.73 5.26
C ALA A 44 -28.35 -8.46 5.99
N THR A 45 -27.29 -8.86 5.28
CA THR A 45 -26.21 -9.70 5.83
C THR A 45 -24.90 -8.91 5.86
N PRO A 46 -24.40 -8.49 7.03
CA PRO A 46 -23.18 -7.67 7.12
C PRO A 46 -21.96 -8.27 6.42
N ALA A 47 -21.77 -9.59 6.50
CA ALA A 47 -20.67 -10.28 5.82
C ALA A 47 -20.77 -10.19 4.29
N LEU A 48 -21.97 -10.33 3.71
CA LEU A 48 -22.19 -10.18 2.27
C LEU A 48 -22.05 -8.73 1.82
N SER A 49 -22.53 -7.78 2.63
CA SER A 49 -22.32 -6.34 2.39
C SER A 49 -20.83 -5.98 2.33
N ALA A 50 -20.01 -6.53 3.24
CA ALA A 50 -18.57 -6.30 3.23
C ALA A 50 -17.90 -6.86 1.97
N LEU A 51 -18.25 -8.08 1.56
CA LEU A 51 -17.77 -8.68 0.32
C LEU A 51 -18.19 -7.87 -0.91
N ASP A 52 -19.42 -7.36 -0.95
CA ASP A 52 -19.90 -6.51 -2.05
C ASP A 52 -19.13 -5.18 -2.13
N SER A 53 -18.86 -4.55 -0.99
CA SER A 53 -18.01 -3.35 -0.94
C SER A 53 -16.58 -3.61 -1.41
N GLU A 54 -15.94 -4.70 -0.97
CA GLU A 54 -14.58 -5.06 -1.41
C GLU A 54 -14.55 -5.31 -2.92
N MET A 55 -15.49 -6.09 -3.43
CA MET A 55 -15.62 -6.38 -4.86
C MET A 55 -15.84 -5.08 -5.67
N GLY A 56 -16.73 -4.20 -5.20
CA GLY A 56 -17.01 -2.91 -5.83
C GLY A 56 -15.80 -1.98 -5.88
N ALA A 57 -15.01 -1.92 -4.80
CA ALA A 57 -13.77 -1.14 -4.74
C ALA A 57 -12.71 -1.68 -5.72
N LEU A 58 -12.53 -2.99 -5.78
CA LEU A 58 -11.61 -3.64 -6.73
C LEU A 58 -12.04 -3.40 -8.18
N TRP A 59 -13.34 -3.52 -8.46
CA TRP A 59 -13.89 -3.22 -9.78
C TRP A 59 -13.67 -1.75 -10.18
N TYR A 60 -13.93 -0.81 -9.26
CA TYR A 60 -13.68 0.60 -9.50
C TYR A 60 -12.21 0.85 -9.87
N ALA A 61 -11.27 0.32 -9.07
CA ALA A 61 -9.84 0.43 -9.34
C ALA A 61 -9.47 -0.20 -10.70
N TYR A 62 -9.93 -1.42 -10.96
CA TYR A 62 -9.68 -2.12 -12.22
C TYR A 62 -10.21 -1.35 -13.43
N SER A 63 -11.41 -0.76 -13.32
CA SER A 63 -12.05 -0.02 -14.40
C SER A 63 -11.30 1.24 -14.82
N ARG A 64 -10.44 1.79 -13.95
CA ARG A 64 -9.67 3.00 -14.21
C ARG A 64 -8.42 2.75 -15.05
N PHE A 65 -7.94 1.50 -15.13
CA PHE A 65 -6.78 1.18 -15.96
C PHE A 65 -7.13 1.29 -17.45
N PRO A 66 -6.30 1.99 -18.24
CA PRO A 66 -6.46 2.07 -19.68
C PRO A 66 -6.32 0.69 -20.32
N LEU A 67 -7.15 0.41 -21.31
CA LEU A 67 -7.14 -0.86 -22.04
C LEU A 67 -6.99 -0.61 -23.54
N LEU A 68 -6.39 -1.60 -24.21
CA LEU A 68 -6.38 -1.66 -25.68
C LEU A 68 -7.82 -1.79 -26.21
N MET A 69 -8.03 -1.33 -27.44
CA MET A 69 -9.33 -1.41 -28.11
C MET A 69 -9.85 -2.85 -28.14
N GLY A 70 -11.11 -3.07 -27.73
CA GLY A 70 -11.75 -4.39 -27.61
C GLY A 70 -11.78 -4.95 -26.18
N ALA A 71 -10.72 -4.77 -25.39
CA ALA A 71 -10.68 -5.26 -24.01
C ALA A 71 -11.66 -4.53 -23.08
N SER A 72 -12.01 -3.28 -23.40
CA SER A 72 -13.08 -2.52 -22.71
C SER A 72 -14.49 -3.10 -22.93
N GLY A 73 -14.70 -3.85 -24.01
CA GLY A 73 -15.93 -4.60 -24.26
C GLY A 73 -15.98 -5.82 -23.35
N ALA A 74 -14.95 -6.68 -23.44
CA ALA A 74 -14.83 -7.89 -22.63
C ALA A 74 -14.92 -7.61 -21.12
N ARG A 75 -14.31 -6.52 -20.63
CA ARG A 75 -14.42 -6.06 -19.24
C ARG A 75 -15.88 -5.82 -18.85
N ARG A 76 -16.65 -5.09 -19.69
CA ARG A 76 -18.07 -4.80 -19.42
C ARG A 76 -18.92 -6.06 -19.45
N ASP A 77 -18.67 -6.96 -20.41
CA ASP A 77 -19.39 -8.23 -20.54
C ASP A 77 -19.15 -9.13 -19.32
N ASP A 78 -17.91 -9.18 -18.83
CA ASP A 78 -17.53 -9.92 -17.63
C ASP A 78 -18.21 -9.38 -16.36
N ALA A 79 -18.31 -8.06 -16.19
CA ALA A 79 -19.10 -7.47 -15.10
C ALA A 79 -20.60 -7.77 -15.22
N GLN A 80 -21.15 -7.73 -16.43
CA GLN A 80 -22.56 -8.07 -16.65
C GLN A 80 -22.84 -9.55 -16.35
N ALA A 81 -21.90 -10.43 -16.70
CA ALA A 81 -21.97 -11.86 -16.38
C ALA A 81 -21.98 -12.10 -14.87
N PHE A 82 -21.14 -11.38 -14.11
CA PHE A 82 -21.15 -11.43 -12.64
C PHE A 82 -22.50 -11.01 -12.05
N LEU A 83 -23.07 -9.87 -12.49
CA LEU A 83 -24.38 -9.40 -12.00
C LEU A 83 -25.49 -10.40 -12.31
N THR A 84 -25.45 -11.02 -13.49
CA THR A 84 -26.39 -12.06 -13.90
C THR A 84 -26.26 -13.31 -13.00
N ALA A 85 -25.04 -13.77 -12.74
CA ALA A 85 -24.78 -14.89 -11.85
C ALA A 85 -25.21 -14.61 -10.40
N ARG A 86 -25.01 -13.37 -9.93
CA ARG A 86 -25.45 -12.94 -8.60
C ARG A 86 -26.97 -12.99 -8.47
N GLY A 87 -27.68 -12.47 -9.46
CA GLY A 87 -29.15 -12.55 -9.51
C GLY A 87 -29.66 -13.99 -9.49
N ALA A 88 -28.95 -14.93 -10.13
CA ALA A 88 -29.32 -16.34 -10.15
C ALA A 88 -29.19 -17.03 -8.77
N CYS A 89 -28.33 -16.55 -7.88
CA CYS A 89 -28.27 -17.04 -6.49
C CYS A 89 -29.53 -16.68 -5.67
N GLY A 90 -30.31 -15.67 -6.08
CA GLY A 90 -31.40 -15.15 -5.27
C GLY A 90 -30.94 -14.79 -3.85
N ALA A 91 -31.72 -15.15 -2.84
CA ALA A 91 -31.38 -14.85 -1.44
C ALA A 91 -30.44 -15.88 -0.75
N ASP A 92 -29.86 -16.83 -1.49
CA ASP A 92 -28.95 -17.84 -0.92
C ASP A 92 -27.61 -17.21 -0.53
N ALA A 93 -27.42 -16.99 0.77
CA ALA A 93 -26.22 -16.37 1.31
C ALA A 93 -24.93 -17.17 1.04
N ALA A 94 -24.99 -18.50 1.00
CA ALA A 94 -23.82 -19.34 0.73
C ALA A 94 -23.42 -19.28 -0.75
N CYS A 95 -24.41 -19.25 -1.66
CA CYS A 95 -24.19 -19.02 -3.08
C CYS A 95 -23.54 -17.65 -3.33
N LEU A 96 -24.12 -16.59 -2.74
CA LEU A 96 -23.63 -15.22 -2.87
C LEU A 96 -22.20 -15.08 -2.34
N ALA A 97 -21.91 -15.61 -1.14
CA ALA A 97 -20.57 -15.52 -0.54
C ALA A 97 -19.50 -16.13 -1.45
N ARG A 98 -19.71 -17.37 -1.93
CA ARG A 98 -18.76 -18.04 -2.84
C ARG A 98 -18.57 -17.28 -4.15
N LEU A 99 -19.66 -16.72 -4.70
CA LEU A 99 -19.60 -15.95 -5.94
C LEU A 99 -18.80 -14.66 -5.75
N TYR A 100 -19.00 -13.93 -4.64
CA TYR A 100 -18.23 -12.74 -4.31
C TYR A 100 -16.75 -13.06 -4.09
N GLU A 101 -16.43 -14.08 -3.29
CA GLU A 101 -15.06 -14.51 -3.02
C GLU A 101 -14.31 -14.84 -4.31
N ALA A 102 -14.93 -15.62 -5.20
CA ALA A 102 -14.36 -15.95 -6.50
C ALA A 102 -14.15 -14.70 -7.37
N ARG A 103 -15.11 -13.77 -7.37
CA ARG A 103 -15.00 -12.51 -8.14
C ARG A 103 -13.89 -11.62 -7.61
N ILE A 104 -13.77 -11.50 -6.28
CA ILE A 104 -12.73 -10.72 -5.60
C ILE A 104 -11.35 -11.27 -5.95
N ALA A 105 -11.17 -12.59 -5.91
CA ALA A 105 -9.90 -13.22 -6.28
C ALA A 105 -9.51 -12.88 -7.73
N THR A 106 -10.43 -13.04 -8.69
CA THR A 106 -10.22 -12.69 -10.10
C THR A 106 -9.87 -11.21 -10.26
N LEU A 107 -10.57 -10.30 -9.59
CA LEU A 107 -10.30 -8.86 -9.70
C LEU A 107 -8.93 -8.50 -9.10
N LYS A 108 -8.50 -9.13 -8.00
CA LYS A 108 -7.15 -8.93 -7.44
C LYS A 108 -6.06 -9.30 -8.44
N GLU A 109 -6.21 -10.44 -9.12
CA GLU A 109 -5.28 -10.87 -10.17
C GLU A 109 -5.27 -9.90 -11.36
N GLN A 110 -6.45 -9.47 -11.81
CA GLN A 110 -6.59 -8.52 -12.92
C GLN A 110 -5.97 -7.15 -12.58
N VAL A 111 -6.18 -6.64 -11.36
CA VAL A 111 -5.54 -5.40 -10.89
C VAL A 111 -4.02 -5.56 -10.85
N ALA A 112 -3.51 -6.66 -10.27
CA ALA A 112 -2.07 -6.91 -10.22
C ALA A 112 -1.45 -7.01 -11.63
N SER A 113 -2.12 -7.70 -12.56
CA SER A 113 -1.68 -7.79 -13.95
C SER A 113 -1.73 -6.44 -14.66
N ALA A 114 -2.75 -5.61 -14.41
CA ALA A 114 -2.86 -4.29 -15.02
C ALA A 114 -1.71 -3.37 -14.55
N ILE A 115 -1.41 -3.38 -13.25
CA ILE A 115 -0.26 -2.66 -12.67
C ILE A 115 1.04 -3.15 -13.31
N GLY A 116 1.25 -4.47 -13.40
CA GLY A 116 2.46 -5.03 -13.99
C GLY A 116 2.63 -4.70 -15.48
N ASN A 117 1.53 -4.65 -16.25
CA ASN A 117 1.57 -4.24 -17.66
C ASN A 117 1.95 -2.76 -17.82
N LEU A 118 1.39 -1.89 -16.98
CA LEU A 118 1.71 -0.46 -16.99
C LEU A 118 3.18 -0.20 -16.63
N ALA A 119 3.71 -0.90 -15.63
CA ALA A 119 5.13 -0.83 -15.29
C ALA A 119 6.02 -1.25 -16.47
N ARG A 120 5.71 -2.38 -17.12
CA ARG A 120 6.45 -2.85 -18.30
C ARG A 120 6.38 -1.88 -19.49
N GLN A 121 5.23 -1.24 -19.71
CA GLN A 121 5.08 -0.23 -20.76
C GLN A 121 5.93 1.01 -20.45
N ALA A 122 5.90 1.49 -19.21
CA ALA A 122 6.74 2.59 -18.77
C ALA A 122 8.24 2.29 -18.96
N ASP A 123 8.67 1.06 -18.67
CA ASP A 123 10.06 0.62 -18.89
C ASP A 123 10.40 0.50 -20.38
N ALA A 124 9.46 0.07 -21.23
CA ALA A 124 9.66 -0.08 -22.67
C ALA A 124 9.75 1.25 -23.41
N ASP A 125 9.03 2.27 -22.93
CA ASP A 125 9.03 3.62 -23.50
C ASP A 125 10.22 4.46 -22.98
N ALA A 126 10.88 4.03 -21.91
CA ALA A 126 12.09 4.66 -21.41
C ALA A 126 13.29 4.34 -22.33
N PRO A 127 14.16 5.32 -22.65
CA PRO A 127 15.45 5.03 -23.22
C PRO A 127 16.17 4.02 -22.31
N PRO A 128 16.95 3.06 -22.84
CA PRO A 128 17.74 2.17 -22.00
C PRO A 128 18.58 3.02 -21.07
N ALA A 129 18.35 2.87 -19.76
CA ALA A 129 19.10 3.61 -18.77
C ALA A 129 20.60 3.38 -19.03
N PRO A 130 21.43 4.44 -19.02
CA PRO A 130 22.86 4.25 -19.12
C PRO A 130 23.31 3.27 -18.02
N PRO A 131 24.28 2.39 -18.31
CA PRO A 131 24.78 1.47 -17.30
C PRO A 131 25.25 2.25 -16.08
N ALA A 132 24.99 1.69 -14.88
CA ALA A 132 25.40 2.33 -13.64
C ALA A 132 26.92 2.59 -13.66
N PRO A 133 27.40 3.73 -13.12
CA PRO A 133 28.82 4.02 -13.03
C PRO A 133 29.59 2.91 -12.30
N GLN A 134 30.86 2.69 -12.68
CA GLN A 134 31.68 1.64 -12.08
C GLN A 134 31.71 1.65 -10.53
N PRO A 135 31.81 2.81 -9.85
CA PRO A 135 31.73 2.85 -8.38
C PRO A 135 30.45 2.23 -7.80
N VAL A 136 29.31 2.38 -8.50
CA VAL A 136 28.02 1.81 -8.11
C VAL A 136 28.01 0.30 -8.36
N ILE A 137 28.55 -0.15 -9.50
CA ILE A 137 28.71 -1.60 -9.79
C ILE A 137 29.58 -2.26 -8.73
N ASP A 138 30.69 -1.60 -8.34
CA ASP A 138 31.59 -2.09 -7.31
C ASP A 138 30.92 -2.17 -5.94
N ARG A 139 29.97 -1.27 -5.67
CA ARG A 139 29.13 -1.25 -4.47
C ARG A 139 28.11 -2.38 -4.46
N ILE A 140 27.41 -2.61 -5.57
CA ILE A 140 26.51 -3.77 -5.75
C ILE A 140 27.28 -5.07 -5.51
N ALA A 141 28.46 -5.20 -6.12
CA ALA A 141 29.32 -6.37 -5.94
C ALA A 141 29.89 -6.50 -4.51
N ALA A 142 29.95 -5.40 -3.74
CA ALA A 142 30.46 -5.41 -2.37
C ALA A 142 29.59 -6.24 -1.43
N PHE A 143 28.28 -6.29 -1.62
CA PHE A 143 27.39 -7.14 -0.80
C PHE A 143 27.74 -8.63 -0.95
N GLY A 144 28.02 -9.08 -2.18
CA GLY A 144 28.46 -10.46 -2.42
C GLY A 144 29.85 -10.75 -1.83
N ARG A 145 30.77 -9.78 -1.89
CA ARG A 145 32.10 -9.91 -1.23
C ARG A 145 31.94 -10.03 0.29
N GLN A 146 31.15 -9.14 0.90
CA GLN A 146 30.86 -9.15 2.33
C GLN A 146 30.28 -10.51 2.77
N CYS A 147 29.33 -11.08 2.02
CA CYS A 147 28.78 -12.39 2.35
C CYS A 147 29.85 -13.50 2.33
N ARG A 148 30.75 -13.49 1.33
CA ARG A 148 31.85 -14.46 1.24
C ARG A 148 32.90 -14.30 2.34
N GLU A 149 33.22 -13.05 2.69
CA GLU A 149 34.16 -12.73 3.79
C GLU A 149 33.64 -13.24 5.14
N LEU A 150 32.33 -13.30 5.31
CA LEU A 150 31.67 -13.90 6.48
C LEU A 150 31.58 -15.45 6.40
N GLY A 151 32.20 -16.08 5.39
CA GLY A 151 32.13 -17.52 5.16
C GLY A 151 30.79 -18.01 4.59
N GLY A 152 29.95 -17.08 4.12
CA GLY A 152 28.63 -17.38 3.60
C GLY A 152 28.54 -17.44 2.08
N THR A 153 27.34 -17.79 1.58
CA THR A 153 27.02 -17.82 0.14
C THR A 153 25.70 -17.10 -0.12
N LEU A 154 25.65 -16.24 -1.14
CA LEU A 154 24.41 -15.60 -1.55
C LEU A 154 23.43 -16.63 -2.10
N LYS A 155 22.17 -16.58 -1.63
CA LYS A 155 21.06 -17.40 -2.12
C LYS A 155 19.92 -16.50 -2.61
N GLY A 156 19.28 -16.92 -3.71
CA GLY A 156 18.24 -16.13 -4.37
C GLY A 156 18.85 -15.01 -5.20
N ASN A 157 18.59 -13.75 -4.83
CA ASN A 157 19.05 -12.58 -5.56
C ASN A 157 20.57 -12.40 -5.43
N ALA A 158 21.21 -12.09 -6.56
CA ALA A 158 22.66 -11.85 -6.63
C ALA A 158 23.05 -10.38 -6.35
N ALA A 159 22.07 -9.47 -6.32
CA ALA A 159 22.26 -8.03 -6.18
C ALA A 159 21.15 -7.40 -5.32
N PRO A 160 21.45 -6.31 -4.59
CA PRO A 160 20.45 -5.53 -3.87
C PRO A 160 19.41 -4.94 -4.82
N GLU A 161 18.20 -4.74 -4.32
CA GLU A 161 17.22 -3.89 -4.99
C GLU A 161 17.81 -2.49 -5.19
N THR A 162 17.66 -1.93 -6.38
CA THR A 162 18.28 -0.66 -6.75
C THR A 162 17.20 0.32 -7.15
N MET A 163 17.25 1.51 -6.57
CA MET A 163 16.41 2.64 -6.92
C MET A 163 17.31 3.79 -7.39
N THR A 164 16.78 4.62 -8.28
CA THR A 164 17.51 5.76 -8.85
C THR A 164 16.69 7.03 -8.71
N GLY A 165 17.36 8.14 -8.39
CA GLY A 165 16.76 9.47 -8.28
C GLY A 165 17.84 10.54 -8.37
N ASP A 166 17.48 11.81 -8.17
CA ASP A 166 18.44 12.92 -8.08
C ASP A 166 18.29 13.53 -6.67
N LEU A 167 18.98 12.93 -5.70
CA LEU A 167 18.88 13.25 -4.28
C LEU A 167 19.62 14.54 -3.96
N ASP A 168 20.76 14.82 -4.61
CA ASP A 168 21.57 16.02 -4.37
C ASP A 168 21.32 17.18 -5.35
N ARG A 169 20.42 16.99 -6.31
CA ARG A 169 19.98 17.98 -7.32
C ARG A 169 21.10 18.44 -8.24
N ASP A 170 22.06 17.56 -8.52
CA ASP A 170 23.13 17.84 -9.49
C ASP A 170 22.74 17.47 -10.93
N GLY A 171 21.54 16.92 -11.14
CA GLY A 171 21.02 16.50 -12.43
C GLY A 171 21.57 15.17 -12.93
N ARG A 172 22.33 14.44 -12.09
CA ARG A 172 22.86 13.10 -12.37
C ARG A 172 22.12 12.07 -11.49
N PRO A 173 22.06 10.82 -11.95
CA PRO A 173 21.41 9.77 -11.17
C PRO A 173 22.23 9.37 -9.95
N ASP A 174 21.60 9.47 -8.79
CA ASP A 174 21.98 8.86 -7.53
C ASP A 174 21.37 7.48 -7.37
N TYR A 175 21.98 6.65 -6.54
CA TYR A 175 21.55 5.26 -6.35
C TYR A 175 21.27 4.96 -4.88
N VAL A 176 20.17 4.26 -4.64
CA VAL A 176 19.82 3.69 -3.34
C VAL A 176 19.77 2.17 -3.48
N LEU A 177 20.64 1.47 -2.75
CA LEU A 177 20.79 0.03 -2.80
C LEU A 177 20.22 -0.59 -1.51
N ASN A 178 19.11 -1.30 -1.66
CA ASN A 178 18.41 -1.97 -0.57
C ASN A 178 18.80 -3.45 -0.51
N SER A 179 19.40 -3.86 0.61
CA SER A 179 19.83 -5.25 0.81
C SER A 179 18.74 -6.19 1.33
N ALA A 180 17.50 -5.72 1.51
CA ALA A 180 16.40 -6.52 2.07
C ALA A 180 16.04 -7.76 1.24
N ASN A 181 16.35 -7.78 -0.06
CA ASN A 181 16.13 -8.92 -0.96
C ASN A 181 17.30 -9.93 -0.97
N LEU A 182 18.42 -9.63 -0.30
CA LEU A 182 19.60 -10.47 -0.25
C LEU A 182 19.55 -11.45 0.91
N ARG A 183 20.06 -12.67 0.69
CA ARG A 183 20.19 -13.70 1.72
C ARG A 183 21.60 -14.27 1.68
N CYS A 184 22.34 -14.11 2.77
CA CYS A 184 23.65 -14.73 2.95
C CYS A 184 23.50 -15.98 3.82
N GLU A 185 23.48 -17.14 3.17
CA GLU A 185 23.50 -18.42 3.88
C GLU A 185 24.83 -18.58 4.62
N GLY A 186 24.79 -19.02 5.87
CA GLY A 186 25.98 -19.07 6.74
C GLY A 186 26.25 -17.77 7.51
N ALA A 187 25.60 -16.66 7.16
CA ALA A 187 25.69 -15.39 7.90
C ALA A 187 24.35 -14.63 7.84
N ALA A 188 23.36 -15.11 8.61
CA ALA A 188 21.97 -14.62 8.53
C ALA A 188 21.82 -13.10 8.76
N THR A 189 22.68 -12.50 9.57
CA THR A 189 22.65 -11.06 9.90
C THR A 189 23.61 -10.21 9.07
N ALA A 190 24.17 -10.75 7.97
CA ALA A 190 25.14 -10.04 7.14
C ALA A 190 24.61 -8.70 6.60
N PHE A 191 23.32 -8.66 6.25
CA PHE A 191 22.69 -7.51 5.62
C PHE A 191 21.61 -6.86 6.47
N CYS A 192 20.85 -7.68 7.21
CA CYS A 192 19.73 -7.23 8.03
C CYS A 192 19.94 -7.64 9.48
N ALA A 193 19.87 -6.65 10.38
CA ALA A 193 19.92 -6.82 11.81
C ALA A 193 18.62 -6.30 12.45
N ASN A 194 18.59 -6.20 13.78
CA ASN A 194 17.38 -5.79 14.51
C ASN A 194 16.92 -4.37 14.17
N ASP A 195 17.85 -3.48 13.84
CA ASP A 195 17.62 -2.08 13.45
C ASP A 195 17.34 -1.91 11.94
N GLY A 196 17.22 -3.03 11.21
CA GLY A 196 16.87 -3.05 9.80
C GLY A 196 17.98 -3.57 8.88
N CYS A 197 17.73 -3.47 7.59
CA CYS A 197 18.66 -3.83 6.54
C CYS A 197 19.60 -2.68 6.20
N THR A 198 20.77 -3.00 5.65
CA THR A 198 21.65 -2.00 5.05
C THR A 198 20.94 -1.38 3.84
N VAL A 199 20.84 -0.05 3.85
CA VAL A 199 20.42 0.77 2.71
C VAL A 199 21.59 1.67 2.35
N ALA A 200 22.27 1.41 1.24
CA ALA A 200 23.43 2.20 0.81
C ALA A 200 23.01 3.29 -0.18
N ILE A 201 23.32 4.54 0.13
CA ILE A 201 23.13 5.69 -0.74
C ILE A 201 24.47 6.01 -1.41
N ALA A 202 24.44 6.22 -2.72
CA ALA A 202 25.58 6.59 -3.53
C ALA A 202 25.24 7.86 -4.32
N LEU A 203 25.81 8.99 -3.85
CA LEU A 203 25.60 10.30 -4.46
C LEU A 203 26.59 10.57 -5.59
N SER A 204 26.13 11.06 -6.74
CA SER A 204 26.95 11.42 -7.88
C SER A 204 27.95 12.53 -7.56
N SER A 205 27.53 13.55 -6.80
CA SER A 205 28.42 14.64 -6.38
C SER A 205 29.56 14.19 -5.45
N ALA A 206 29.34 13.09 -4.70
CA ALA A 206 30.33 12.50 -3.80
C ALA A 206 31.17 11.40 -4.47
N GLY A 207 31.13 11.29 -5.80
CA GLY A 207 31.81 10.21 -6.52
C GLY A 207 31.28 8.82 -6.15
N TYR A 208 30.02 8.73 -5.74
CA TYR A 208 29.35 7.52 -5.26
C TYR A 208 29.98 6.92 -4.00
N ALA A 209 30.60 7.77 -3.17
CA ALA A 209 31.11 7.36 -1.86
C ALA A 209 29.98 6.79 -0.98
N PRO A 210 30.27 5.79 -0.14
CA PRO A 210 29.24 5.05 0.58
C PRO A 210 28.66 5.88 1.73
N LEU A 211 27.34 6.07 1.69
CA LEU A 211 26.55 6.46 2.84
C LEU A 211 25.62 5.31 3.21
N ASP A 212 25.98 4.53 4.23
CA ASP A 212 25.19 3.38 4.68
C ASP A 212 24.24 3.76 5.80
N LEU A 213 22.97 3.46 5.58
CA LEU A 213 21.89 3.60 6.53
C LEU A 213 21.37 2.23 6.98
N ARG A 214 20.62 2.24 8.08
CA ARG A 214 19.89 1.09 8.61
C ARG A 214 18.41 1.37 8.57
N GLY A 215 17.64 0.45 8.00
CA GLY A 215 16.18 0.54 8.00
C GLY A 215 15.52 -0.43 7.02
N ALA A 216 14.27 -0.14 6.68
CA ALA A 216 13.46 -0.96 5.79
C ALA A 216 12.64 -0.09 4.83
N ASN A 217 12.18 -0.70 3.74
CA ASN A 217 11.26 -0.12 2.76
C ASN A 217 11.66 1.30 2.28
N PRO A 218 12.87 1.48 1.73
CA PRO A 218 13.25 2.77 1.17
C PRO A 218 12.28 3.15 0.04
N THR A 219 11.83 4.40 0.08
CA THR A 219 10.90 4.99 -0.89
C THR A 219 11.48 6.30 -1.38
N LEU A 220 11.53 6.47 -2.71
CA LEU A 220 11.85 7.75 -3.32
C LEU A 220 10.55 8.46 -3.71
N ALA A 221 10.45 9.72 -3.32
CA ALA A 221 9.36 10.60 -3.73
C ALA A 221 9.94 11.81 -4.47
N GLN A 222 9.33 12.17 -5.60
CA GLN A 222 9.67 13.39 -6.33
C GLN A 222 8.60 14.47 -6.13
N GLU A 223 9.06 15.67 -5.79
CA GLU A 223 8.24 16.87 -5.67
C GLU A 223 8.93 18.01 -6.44
N GLY A 224 8.48 18.23 -7.68
CA GLY A 224 9.19 19.13 -8.60
C GLY A 224 10.56 18.56 -8.98
N ASP A 225 11.62 19.33 -8.74
CA ASP A 225 13.02 18.93 -8.92
C ASP A 225 13.61 18.24 -7.68
N ALA A 226 12.88 18.21 -6.56
CA ALA A 226 13.36 17.66 -5.31
C ALA A 226 13.07 16.16 -5.24
N THR A 227 14.12 15.35 -5.04
CA THR A 227 13.96 13.95 -4.63
C THR A 227 14.13 13.83 -3.12
N THR A 228 13.17 13.17 -2.46
CA THR A 228 13.24 12.83 -1.04
C THR A 228 13.35 11.31 -0.90
N LEU A 229 14.24 10.85 -0.02
CA LEU A 229 14.34 9.44 0.38
C LEU A 229 13.69 9.25 1.75
N ALA A 230 12.72 8.36 1.86
CA ALA A 230 12.13 7.96 3.14
C ALA A 230 12.41 6.48 3.40
N LEU A 231 12.76 6.12 4.63
CA LEU A 231 12.90 4.73 5.07
C LEU A 231 12.33 4.54 6.46
N TRP A 232 11.81 3.34 6.69
CA TRP A 232 11.34 2.91 8.01
C TRP A 232 12.58 2.62 8.85
N VAL A 233 12.61 3.13 10.07
CA VAL A 233 13.69 2.87 11.01
C VAL A 233 13.11 2.29 12.29
N ASP A 234 13.97 1.73 13.14
CA ASP A 234 13.55 1.25 14.44
C ASP A 234 12.86 2.40 15.23
N ARG A 235 11.78 2.07 15.95
CA ARG A 235 11.02 3.04 16.75
C ARG A 235 11.90 3.84 17.72
N PHE A 236 12.97 3.23 18.23
CA PHE A 236 13.90 3.85 19.18
C PHE A 236 14.73 4.96 18.55
N ALA A 237 14.71 5.12 17.22
CA ALA A 237 15.28 6.28 16.56
C ALA A 237 14.42 7.55 16.77
N CYS A 238 13.11 7.41 16.98
CA CYS A 238 12.21 8.55 17.19
C CYS A 238 11.95 8.79 18.69
N ASP A 239 12.20 10.02 19.14
CA ASP A 239 11.83 10.43 20.49
C ASP A 239 10.31 10.37 20.71
N GLY A 240 9.89 9.69 21.79
CA GLY A 240 8.49 9.61 22.19
C GLY A 240 7.64 8.57 21.44
N ALA A 241 8.24 7.74 20.57
CA ALA A 241 7.53 6.65 19.90
C ALA A 241 7.01 5.59 20.89
N LYS A 242 5.74 5.20 20.76
CA LYS A 242 5.08 4.17 21.58
C LYS A 242 5.14 2.80 20.91
N PRO A 243 4.89 1.70 21.65
CA PRO A 243 4.70 0.39 21.03
C PRO A 243 3.57 0.41 20.00
N GLY A 244 3.87 0.01 18.77
CA GLY A 244 2.94 0.03 17.63
C GLY A 244 3.21 1.18 16.65
N ASP A 245 3.81 2.28 17.10
CA ASP A 245 4.12 3.42 16.23
C ASP A 245 5.19 3.05 15.19
N ALA A 246 5.07 3.63 14.00
CA ALA A 246 6.12 3.59 12.99
C ALA A 246 7.03 4.82 13.13
N CYS A 247 8.35 4.62 13.02
CA CYS A 247 9.31 5.71 12.93
C CYS A 247 9.87 5.79 11.50
N TRP A 248 9.77 6.97 10.91
CA TRP A 248 10.26 7.24 9.57
C TRP A 248 11.43 8.20 9.60
N SER A 249 12.48 7.85 8.88
CA SER A 249 13.61 8.74 8.59
C SER A 249 13.46 9.26 7.17
N THR A 250 13.34 10.58 7.03
CA THR A 250 13.20 11.27 5.74
C THR A 250 14.46 12.08 5.46
N TRP A 251 15.10 11.81 4.34
CA TRP A 251 16.36 12.41 3.92
C TRP A 251 16.10 13.38 2.78
N ARG A 252 16.53 14.62 2.98
CA ARG A 252 16.45 15.70 1.99
C ARG A 252 17.78 16.41 1.88
N TRP A 253 18.10 16.84 0.67
CA TRP A 253 19.25 17.69 0.44
C TRP A 253 18.98 19.11 0.90
N ASP A 254 19.89 19.67 1.70
CA ASP A 254 19.81 21.05 2.21
C ASP A 254 20.64 22.06 1.38
N GLY A 255 21.23 21.60 0.27
CA GLY A 255 22.18 22.35 -0.56
C GLY A 255 23.64 21.96 -0.32
N SER A 256 23.93 21.23 0.76
CA SER A 256 25.31 20.82 1.12
C SER A 256 25.45 19.35 1.50
N ALA A 257 24.42 18.77 2.13
CA ALA A 257 24.42 17.38 2.55
C ALA A 257 22.98 16.85 2.63
N LEU A 258 22.84 15.53 2.58
CA LEU A 258 21.59 14.89 2.96
C LEU A 258 21.37 15.02 4.47
N LYS A 259 20.22 15.59 4.84
CA LYS A 259 19.78 15.74 6.23
C LYS A 259 18.59 14.85 6.51
N ALA A 260 18.67 14.10 7.59
CA ALA A 260 17.58 13.29 8.08
C ALA A 260 16.64 14.13 8.96
N SER A 261 15.34 13.96 8.78
CA SER A 261 14.32 14.32 9.76
C SER A 261 13.56 13.06 10.18
N LEU A 262 13.29 12.93 11.46
CA LEU A 262 12.59 11.78 12.04
C LEU A 262 11.14 12.16 12.36
N ALA A 263 10.21 11.26 12.08
CA ALA A 263 8.79 11.46 12.36
C ALA A 263 8.16 10.19 12.89
N VAL A 264 7.40 10.32 13.99
CA VAL A 264 6.54 9.26 14.52
C VAL A 264 5.23 9.30 13.74
N HIS A 265 4.83 8.15 13.23
CA HIS A 265 3.54 7.91 12.61
C HIS A 265 2.74 6.94 13.50
N PRO A 266 1.73 7.44 14.23
CA PRO A 266 0.82 6.60 14.99
C PRO A 266 0.07 5.66 14.05
N GLN A 267 -0.23 4.44 14.52
CA GLN A 267 -1.13 3.53 13.83
C GLN A 267 -2.60 3.77 14.19
#